data_AF-A0A9X1S2A1-F1
#
_entry.id   AF-A0A9X1S2A1-F1
#
_cell.length_a   1.000
_cell.length_b   1.000
_cell.length_c   1.000
_cell.angle_alpha   90.00
_cell.angle_beta   90.00
_cell.angle_gamma   90.00
#
_symmetry.space_group_name_H-M   'P 1'
#
loop_
_entity.id
_entity.type
_entity.pdbx_description
1 polymer ?
#
loop_
_entity_poly.entity_id
_entity_poly.type
_entity_poly.pdbx_seq_one_letter_code
_entity_poly.pdbx_strand_id
1 'polypeptide(L)'
;MGVKTKFSAQVTGAIKAELARRDIDGVALVDVLELSRNSVYARLRGERPFDTDEIAAASEFLGMSILDLLASASIDAESTKAVA
;
A
#
# COMPACT_ATOMS: atom_id res chain seq x y z
N MET A 1 17.92 -4.91 -3.93
CA MET A 1 16.77 -4.62 -4.82
C MET A 1 15.62 -5.48 -4.32
N GLY A 2 14.49 -4.90 -3.89
CA GLY A 2 13.35 -5.67 -3.39
C GLY A 2 12.66 -6.41 -4.54
N VAL A 3 12.37 -7.69 -4.38
CA VAL A 3 11.68 -8.49 -5.39
C VAL A 3 10.20 -8.11 -5.37
N LYS A 4 9.63 -7.75 -6.51
CA LYS A 4 8.18 -7.52 -6.65
C LYS A 4 7.47 -8.86 -6.52
N THR A 5 6.79 -9.07 -5.39
CA THR A 5 5.97 -10.27 -5.16
C THR A 5 4.49 -9.98 -5.38
N LYS A 6 3.67 -11.04 -5.52
CA LYS A 6 2.21 -10.91 -5.54
C LYS A 6 1.71 -10.17 -4.28
N PHE A 7 2.27 -10.50 -3.12
CA PHE A 7 1.98 -9.85 -1.85
C PHE A 7 2.31 -8.35 -1.86
N SER A 8 3.50 -7.97 -2.33
CA SER A 8 3.89 -6.56 -2.41
C SER A 8 2.95 -5.75 -3.33
N ALA A 9 2.50 -6.35 -4.43
CA ALA A 9 1.54 -5.72 -5.33
C ALA A 9 0.15 -5.55 -4.68
N GLN A 10 -0.31 -6.54 -3.94
CA GLN A 10 -1.56 -6.49 -3.18
C GLN A 10 -1.54 -5.39 -2.12
N VAL A 11 -0.48 -5.32 -1.32
CA VAL A 11 -0.31 -4.27 -0.30
C VAL A 11 -0.30 -2.89 -0.94
N THR A 12 0.42 -2.72 -2.06
CA THR A 12 0.43 -1.46 -2.81
C THR A 12 -0.99 -1.10 -3.31
N GLY A 13 -1.73 -2.08 -3.81
CA GLY A 13 -3.11 -1.93 -4.26
C GLY A 13 -4.04 -1.48 -3.12
N ALA A 14 -3.97 -2.16 -1.97
CA ALA A 14 -4.75 -1.83 -0.79
C ALA A 14 -4.48 -0.39 -0.31
N ILE A 15 -3.21 0.00 -0.15
CA ILE A 15 -2.85 1.37 0.25
C ILE A 15 -3.43 2.41 -0.74
N LYS A 16 -3.31 2.17 -2.05
CA LYS A 16 -3.90 3.07 -3.06
C LYS A 16 -5.41 3.14 -3.01
N ALA A 17 -6.07 2.00 -2.81
CA ALA A 17 -7.52 1.94 -2.69
C ALA A 17 -7.99 2.74 -1.47
N GLU A 18 -7.31 2.61 -0.33
CA GLU A 18 -7.65 3.35 0.89
C GLU A 18 -7.38 4.86 0.78
N LEU A 19 -6.30 5.27 0.12
CA LEU A 19 -6.03 6.66 -0.23
C LEU A 19 -7.17 7.23 -1.10
N ALA A 20 -7.56 6.51 -2.16
CA ALA A 20 -8.61 6.94 -3.08
C ALA A 20 -9.99 7.03 -2.39
N ARG A 21 -10.34 6.07 -1.52
CA ARG A 21 -11.61 6.10 -0.74
C ARG A 21 -11.73 7.30 0.18
N ARG A 22 -10.59 7.86 0.62
CA ARG A 22 -10.52 9.01 1.53
C ARG A 22 -10.22 10.33 0.81
N ASP A 23 -10.11 10.31 -0.52
CA ASP A 23 -9.70 11.48 -1.33
C ASP A 23 -8.35 12.08 -0.87
N ILE A 24 -7.40 11.21 -0.52
CA ILE A 24 -6.04 11.61 -0.08
C ILE A 24 -5.03 11.34 -1.21
N ASP A 25 -4.26 12.36 -1.58
CA ASP A 25 -3.17 12.20 -2.54
C ASP A 25 -1.96 11.45 -1.94
N GLY A 26 -1.27 10.67 -2.76
CA GLY A 26 -0.08 9.93 -2.35
C GLY A 26 1.05 10.80 -1.78
N VAL A 27 1.09 12.09 -2.10
CA VAL A 27 2.03 13.05 -1.50
C VAL A 27 1.88 13.17 0.01
N ALA A 28 0.70 12.88 0.58
CA ALA A 28 0.50 12.89 2.02
C ALA A 28 1.34 11.83 2.75
N LEU A 29 1.74 10.76 2.05
CA LEU A 29 2.63 9.73 2.61
C LEU A 29 4.10 10.16 2.70
N VAL A 30 4.48 11.31 2.12
CA VAL A 30 5.86 11.83 2.20
C VAL A 30 6.26 12.07 3.65
N ASP A 31 5.43 12.80 4.38
CA ASP A 31 5.71 13.16 5.77
C ASP A 31 5.48 11.95 6.71
N VAL A 32 4.51 11.09 6.39
CA VAL A 32 4.20 9.87 7.16
C VAL A 32 5.33 8.85 7.11
N LEU A 33 5.94 8.67 5.92
CA LEU A 33 6.97 7.66 5.71
C LEU A 33 8.39 8.20 5.88
N GLU A 34 8.54 9.51 6.11
CA GLU A 34 9.83 10.21 6.13
C GLU A 34 10.66 9.96 4.86
N LEU A 35 9.97 9.86 3.72
CA LEU A 35 10.56 9.53 2.42
C LEU A 35 10.50 10.71 1.47
N SER A 36 11.45 10.77 0.54
CA SER A 36 11.31 11.70 -0.60
C SER A 36 10.08 11.35 -1.45
N ARG A 37 9.47 12.38 -2.06
CA ARG A 37 8.34 12.22 -2.98
C ARG A 37 8.58 11.12 -4.03
N ASN A 38 9.75 11.11 -4.65
CA ASN A 38 10.11 10.08 -5.63
C ASN A 38 10.12 8.66 -5.04
N SER A 39 10.56 8.52 -3.79
CA SER A 39 10.59 7.23 -3.09
C SER A 39 9.19 6.73 -2.72
N VAL A 40 8.28 7.63 -2.38
CA VAL A 40 6.85 7.31 -2.17
C VAL A 40 6.20 6.87 -3.48
N TYR A 41 6.36 7.63 -4.56
CA TYR A 41 5.77 7.25 -5.84
C TYR A 41 6.41 6.01 -6.48
N ALA A 42 7.67 5.69 -6.17
CA ALA A 42 8.25 4.39 -6.55
C ALA A 42 7.51 3.23 -5.89
N ARG A 43 7.06 3.39 -4.64
CA ARG A 43 6.25 2.39 -3.93
C ARG A 43 4.83 2.30 -4.43
N LEU A 44 4.17 3.44 -4.61
CA LEU A 44 2.80 3.50 -5.16
C LEU A 44 2.72 2.99 -6.62
N ARG A 45 3.81 3.04 -7.38
CA ARG A 45 3.91 2.42 -8.72
C ARG A 45 4.33 0.94 -8.66
N GLY A 46 4.68 0.42 -7.48
CA GLY A 46 5.10 -0.96 -7.26
C GLY A 46 6.50 -1.27 -7.81
N GLU A 47 7.34 -0.25 -8.02
CA GLU A 47 8.75 -0.38 -8.40
C GLU A 47 9.62 -0.77 -7.19
N ARG A 48 9.19 -0.35 -6.00
CA ARG A 48 9.78 -0.74 -4.72
C ARG A 48 8.68 -1.23 -3.79
N PRO A 49 8.87 -2.35 -3.06
CA PRO A 49 7.91 -2.74 -2.04
C PRO A 49 7.91 -1.73 -0.90
N PHE A 50 6.76 -1.60 -0.22
CA PHE A 50 6.74 -1.09 1.14
C PHE A 50 7.38 -2.12 2.07
N ASP A 51 8.19 -1.68 3.01
CA ASP A 51 8.65 -2.53 4.10
C ASP A 51 7.63 -2.57 5.25
N THR A 52 7.94 -3.34 6.31
CA THR A 52 7.01 -3.54 7.42
C THR A 52 6.73 -2.26 8.20
N ASP A 53 7.72 -1.40 8.38
CA ASP A 53 7.58 -0.14 9.14
C ASP A 53 6.76 0.87 8.32
N GLU A 54 6.99 0.92 7.00
CA GLU A 54 6.22 1.76 6.09
C GLU A 54 4.76 1.31 5.95
N ILE A 55 4.50 0.00 5.96
CA ILE A 55 3.14 -0.56 6.00
C ILE A 55 2.44 -0.17 7.30
N ALA A 56 3.15 -0.26 8.43
CA ALA A 56 2.63 0.14 9.74
C ALA A 56 2.22 1.62 9.75
N ALA A 57 3.15 2.51 9.37
CA ALA A 57 2.91 3.95 9.32
C ALA A 57 1.77 4.34 8.36
N ALA A 58 1.73 3.73 7.17
CA ALA A 58 0.64 3.96 6.22
C ALA A 58 -0.72 3.48 6.77
N SER A 59 -0.77 2.32 7.43
CA SER A 59 -2.01 1.81 8.04
C SER A 59 -2.54 2.72 9.15
N GLU A 60 -1.65 3.20 10.02
CA GLU A 60 -1.98 4.14 11.09
C GLU A 60 -2.50 5.46 10.53
N PHE A 61 -1.81 6.02 9.54
CA PHE A 61 -2.25 7.22 8.83
C PHE A 61 -3.63 7.06 8.18
N LEU A 62 -3.92 5.88 7.64
CA LEU A 62 -5.22 5.55 7.04
C LEU A 62 -6.30 5.23 8.09
N GLY A 63 -5.97 5.22 9.38
CA GLY A 63 -6.90 4.95 10.48
C GLY A 63 -7.35 3.49 10.54
N MET A 64 -6.48 2.56 10.16
CA MET A 64 -6.76 1.12 10.20
C MET A 64 -5.61 0.34 10.82
N SER A 65 -5.90 -0.86 11.34
CA SER A 65 -4.82 -1.72 11.81
C SER A 65 -4.04 -2.31 10.64
N ILE A 66 -2.78 -2.71 10.91
CA ILE A 66 -1.97 -3.45 9.94
C ILE A 66 -2.71 -4.70 9.45
N LEU A 67 -3.38 -5.43 10.36
CA LEU A 67 -4.10 -6.65 10.01
C LEU A 67 -5.27 -6.38 9.06
N ASP A 68 -5.99 -5.27 9.24
CA ASP A 68 -7.09 -4.88 8.34
C ASP A 68 -6.56 -4.54 6.94
N LEU A 69 -5.45 -3.79 6.87
CA LEU A 69 -4.79 -3.46 5.60
C LEU A 69 -4.32 -4.72 4.87
N LEU A 70 -3.67 -5.65 5.58
CA LEU A 70 -3.21 -6.91 5.00
C LEU A 70 -4.37 -7.80 4.57
N ALA A 71 -5.47 -7.84 5.33
CA ALA A 71 -6.68 -8.56 4.95
C ALA A 71 -7.30 -7.98 3.66
N SER A 72 -7.38 -6.65 3.54
CA SER A 72 -7.84 -6.00 2.30
C SER A 72 -6.96 -6.35 1.10
N ALA A 73 -5.64 -6.40 1.31
CA ALA A 73 -4.68 -6.80 0.28
C ALA A 73 -4.91 -8.25 -0.19
N SER A 74 -5.24 -9.16 0.73
CA SER A 74 -5.58 -10.55 0.40
C SER A 74 -6.94 -10.71 -0.29
N ILE A 75 -7.97 -9.94 0.11
CA ILE A 75 -9.32 -10.03 -0.46
C ILE A 75 -9.32 -9.65 -1.94
N ASP A 76 -8.66 -8.56 -2.32
CA ASP A 76 -8.53 -8.15 -3.73
C ASP A 76 -7.86 -9.24 -4.60
N ALA A 77 -6.99 -10.03 -3.99
CA ALA A 77 -6.32 -11.14 -4.66
C ALA A 77 -7.23 -12.33 -4.96
N GLU A 78 -8.22 -12.57 -4.10
CA GLU A 78 -9.17 -13.66 -4.19
C GLU A 78 -10.29 -13.28 -5.19
N SER A 79 -10.76 -12.04 -5.16
CA SER A 79 -11.75 -11.52 -6.11
C SER A 79 -11.26 -11.56 -7.56
N THR A 80 -9.95 -11.38 -7.81
CA THR A 80 -9.37 -11.53 -9.16
C THR A 80 -9.40 -12.98 -9.67
N LYS A 81 -9.38 -13.98 -8.77
CA LYS A 81 -9.45 -15.41 -9.14
C LYS A 81 -10.88 -15.89 -9.42
N ALA A 82 -11.90 -15.21 -8.91
CA ALA A 82 -13.30 -15.63 -9.05
C ALA A 82 -13.96 -15.23 -10.40
N VAL A 83 -13.24 -14.50 -11.26
CA VAL A 83 -13.71 -14.00 -12.57
C VAL A 83 -12.85 -14.56 -13.72
N ALA A 84 -12.15 -15.67 -13.50
CA ALA A 84 -11.30 -16.34 -14.49
C ALA A 84 -11.83 -17.75 -14.83
#